data_AF-A0AAI8ZRQ4-F1
#
_entry.id   AF-A0AAI8ZRQ4-F1
#
_cell.length_a   1.000
_cell.length_b   1.000
_cell.length_c   1.000
_cell.angle_alpha   90.00
_cell.angle_beta   90.00
_cell.angle_gamma   90.00
#
_symmetry.space_group_name_H-M   'P 1'
#
loop_
_entity.id
_entity.type
_entity.pdbx_description
1 polymer ?
#
loop_
_entity_poly.entity_id
_entity_poly.type
_entity_poly.pdbx_seq_one_letter_code
_entity_poly.pdbx_strand_id
1 'polypeptide(L)'
;MKSFQKMNEFERVATLPSITIDELAKCLVGISPNTAKKNINQDKLEIITHINMRMTRTLEEIFKAHEIPRVTRYGQFKAVPHPVSSDERIITDIICSTGFNCRDDEDTPEAILERCKTAVSNIAINNKTRALLPFIGGEAEELGRKIISNNRGIYKKDEEIVNLNKLLGIAIDLLAQEKNKNNPSKWIKKDSAVCVEHIKEAIDEYIVKNDISSDGLRASSLRAKLSFALKAIYD
;
A
#
# COMPACT_ATOMS: atom_id res chain seq x y z
N MET A 1 9.69 17.73 2.99
CA MET A 1 10.72 16.79 3.47
C MET A 1 11.93 17.61 3.90
N LYS A 2 12.47 17.42 5.12
CA LYS A 2 13.69 18.13 5.57
C LYS A 2 14.86 17.73 4.67
N SER A 3 15.86 18.61 4.50
CA SER A 3 17.10 18.23 3.81
C SER A 3 17.91 17.27 4.67
N PHE A 4 18.69 16.38 4.06
CA PHE A 4 19.50 15.36 4.78
C PHE A 4 20.37 15.96 5.89
N GLN A 5 20.98 17.12 5.64
CA GLN A 5 21.82 17.83 6.62
C GLN A 5 21.03 18.32 7.85
N LYS A 6 19.73 18.61 7.68
CA LYS A 6 18.83 19.07 8.75
C LYS A 6 18.13 17.92 9.47
N MET A 7 18.29 16.68 9.01
CA MET A 7 17.74 15.50 9.68
C MET A 7 18.58 15.15 10.91
N ASN A 8 17.94 14.74 11.99
CA ASN A 8 18.59 14.08 13.11
C ASN A 8 19.01 12.64 12.74
N GLU A 9 19.73 11.96 13.62
CA GLU A 9 20.24 10.62 13.35
C GLU A 9 19.15 9.57 13.11
N PHE A 10 18.04 9.63 13.83
CA PHE A 10 16.91 8.72 13.67
C PHE A 10 16.17 8.95 12.34
N GLU A 11 15.96 10.21 11.98
CA GLU A 11 15.41 10.60 10.68
C GLU A 11 16.30 10.12 9.54
N ARG A 12 17.64 10.21 9.68
CA ARG A 12 18.58 9.69 8.67
C ARG A 12 18.50 8.17 8.56
N VAL A 13 18.49 7.45 9.68
CA VAL A 13 18.34 5.98 9.70
C VAL A 13 17.04 5.56 9.01
N ALA A 14 15.94 6.25 9.27
CA ALA A 14 14.64 5.95 8.67
C ALA A 14 14.66 6.05 7.13
N THR A 15 15.57 6.84 6.55
CA THR A 15 15.72 6.97 5.09
C THR A 15 16.61 5.90 4.44
N LEU A 16 17.33 5.09 5.22
CA LEU A 16 18.26 4.11 4.68
C LEU A 16 17.51 2.93 4.01
N PRO A 17 18.03 2.40 2.89
CA PRO A 17 17.43 1.24 2.21
C PRO A 17 17.70 -0.09 2.94
N SER A 18 18.78 -0.15 3.72
CA SER A 18 19.12 -1.27 4.59
C SER A 18 19.82 -0.79 5.85
N ILE A 19 19.56 -1.50 6.94
CA ILE A 19 20.13 -1.26 8.27
C ILE A 19 20.42 -2.60 8.94
N THR A 20 21.10 -2.58 10.07
CA THR A 20 21.41 -3.76 10.89
C THR A 20 20.42 -3.92 12.04
N ILE A 21 20.40 -5.11 12.65
CA ILE A 21 19.55 -5.37 13.82
C ILE A 21 20.00 -4.50 15.00
N ASP A 22 21.32 -4.37 15.21
CA ASP A 22 21.89 -3.55 16.27
C ASP A 22 21.52 -2.06 16.12
N GLU A 23 21.58 -1.52 14.90
CA GLU A 23 21.16 -0.14 14.61
C GLU A 23 19.68 0.08 14.96
N LEU A 24 18.78 -0.82 14.55
CA LEU A 24 17.36 -0.69 14.88
C LEU A 24 17.11 -0.90 16.38
N ALA A 25 17.75 -1.88 17.01
CA ALA A 25 17.55 -2.19 18.43
C ALA A 25 17.91 -0.99 19.33
N LYS A 26 19.00 -0.27 19.02
CA LYS A 26 19.35 0.99 19.70
C LYS A 26 18.30 2.07 19.45
N CYS A 27 17.86 2.22 18.20
CA CYS A 27 16.85 3.20 17.83
C CYS A 27 15.53 2.97 18.58
N LEU A 28 15.12 1.72 18.78
CA LEU A 28 13.90 1.35 19.51
C LEU A 28 13.92 1.71 21.00
N VAL A 29 15.11 1.93 21.58
CA VAL A 29 15.26 2.39 22.98
C VAL A 29 15.73 3.84 23.07
N GLY A 30 15.60 4.61 21.97
CA GLY A 30 15.98 6.02 21.91
C GLY A 30 17.49 6.28 21.96
N ILE A 31 18.32 5.29 21.63
CA ILE A 31 19.78 5.43 21.57
C ILE A 31 20.21 5.62 20.11
N SER A 32 21.16 6.53 19.89
CA SER A 32 21.80 6.71 18.59
C SER A 32 22.26 5.37 18.00
N PRO A 33 21.98 5.09 16.71
CA PRO A 33 22.42 3.86 16.03
C PRO A 33 23.94 3.65 16.13
N ASN A 34 24.71 4.75 16.19
CA ASN A 34 26.17 4.75 16.17
C ASN A 34 26.80 4.67 17.57
N THR A 35 26.00 4.63 18.64
CA THR A 35 26.54 4.55 20.00
C THR A 35 27.31 3.26 20.20
N ALA A 36 28.56 3.38 20.68
CA ALA A 36 29.37 2.24 21.06
C ALA A 36 28.80 1.55 22.30
N LYS A 37 28.79 0.22 22.33
CA LYS A 37 28.21 -0.60 23.42
C LYS A 37 28.67 -0.18 24.82
N LYS A 38 29.95 0.18 24.97
CA LYS A 38 30.55 0.64 26.24
C LYS A 38 29.99 1.96 26.78
N ASN A 39 29.28 2.72 25.94
CA ASN A 39 28.68 4.02 26.29
C ASN A 39 27.16 3.89 26.55
N ILE A 40 26.62 2.67 26.56
CA ILE A 40 25.20 2.41 26.83
C ILE A 40 25.07 1.99 28.29
N ASN A 41 24.09 2.57 29.00
CA ASN A 41 23.80 2.16 30.37
C ASN A 41 23.28 0.72 30.42
N GLN A 42 23.50 0.04 31.55
CA GLN A 42 23.22 -1.39 31.68
C GLN A 42 21.75 -1.74 31.40
N ASP A 43 20.82 -0.93 31.89
CA ASP A 43 19.38 -1.17 31.74
C ASP A 43 18.95 -1.17 30.26
N LYS A 44 19.36 -0.17 29.47
CA LYS A 44 19.04 -0.14 28.03
C LYS A 44 19.81 -1.21 27.27
N LEU A 45 21.02 -1.56 27.73
CA LEU A 45 21.82 -2.61 27.10
C LEU A 45 21.15 -4.00 27.22
N GLU A 46 20.52 -4.28 28.35
CA GLU A 46 19.74 -5.50 28.56
C GLU A 46 18.54 -5.55 27.62
N ILE A 47 17.77 -4.46 27.53
CA ILE A 47 16.64 -4.36 26.60
C ILE A 47 17.09 -4.54 25.15
N ILE A 48 18.15 -3.84 24.72
CA ILE A 48 18.74 -4.00 23.38
C ILE A 48 19.12 -5.46 23.11
N THR A 49 19.65 -6.17 24.10
CA THR A 49 20.03 -7.59 23.96
C THR A 49 18.81 -8.48 23.72
N HIS A 50 17.71 -8.23 24.43
CA HIS A 50 16.44 -8.95 24.22
C HIS A 50 15.82 -8.64 22.86
N ILE A 51 15.82 -7.37 22.44
CA ILE A 51 15.34 -6.97 21.11
C ILE A 51 16.16 -7.66 20.02
N ASN A 52 17.49 -7.62 20.12
CA ASN A 52 18.38 -8.32 19.18
C ASN A 52 18.06 -9.82 19.09
N MET A 53 17.90 -10.50 20.23
CA MET A 53 17.57 -11.93 20.26
C MET A 53 16.23 -12.22 19.57
N ARG A 54 15.19 -11.44 19.89
CA ARG A 54 13.86 -11.59 19.30
C ARG A 54 13.90 -11.38 17.79
N MET A 55 14.46 -10.25 17.36
CA MET A 55 14.56 -9.91 15.94
C MET A 55 15.35 -10.95 15.15
N THR A 56 16.49 -11.42 15.69
CA THR A 56 17.31 -12.45 15.05
C THR A 56 16.50 -13.71 14.79
N ARG A 57 15.79 -14.23 15.80
CA ARG A 57 14.94 -15.43 15.65
C ARG A 57 13.82 -15.24 14.63
N THR A 58 13.13 -14.11 14.66
CA THR A 58 12.05 -13.84 13.70
C THR A 58 12.57 -13.75 12.26
N LEU A 59 13.71 -13.09 12.07
CA LEU A 59 14.34 -12.96 10.75
C LEU A 59 14.87 -14.31 10.23
N GLU A 60 15.39 -15.17 11.10
CA GLU A 60 15.79 -16.54 10.73
C GLU A 60 14.63 -17.33 10.15
N GLU A 61 13.46 -17.30 10.79
CA GLU A 61 12.26 -17.98 10.29
C GLU A 61 11.77 -17.39 8.96
N ILE A 62 11.78 -16.05 8.82
CA ILE A 62 11.41 -15.36 7.57
C ILE A 62 12.32 -15.82 6.42
N PHE A 63 13.64 -15.76 6.63
CA PHE A 63 14.61 -16.07 5.58
C PHE A 63 14.66 -17.55 5.23
N LYS A 64 14.43 -18.43 6.21
CA LYS A 64 14.30 -19.87 5.97
C LYS A 64 13.06 -20.20 5.14
N ALA A 65 11.94 -19.53 5.38
CA ALA A 65 10.67 -19.82 4.71
C ALA A 65 10.58 -19.25 3.28
N HIS A 66 11.28 -18.17 2.96
CA HIS A 66 11.10 -17.43 1.70
C HIS A 66 12.36 -17.37 0.82
N GLU A 67 13.42 -18.11 1.19
CA GLU A 67 14.68 -18.18 0.43
C GLU A 67 15.25 -16.79 0.07
N ILE A 68 15.07 -15.82 0.97
CA ILE A 68 15.48 -14.44 0.69
C ILE A 68 17.01 -14.39 0.67
N PRO A 69 17.63 -13.97 -0.44
CA PRO A 69 19.06 -13.88 -0.53
C PRO A 69 19.61 -12.80 0.41
N ARG A 70 20.76 -13.09 1.00
CA ARG A 70 21.39 -12.24 2.01
C ARG A 70 22.80 -11.82 1.64
N VAL A 71 23.13 -10.58 2.00
CA VAL A 71 24.46 -10.00 1.83
C VAL A 71 25.12 -9.94 3.20
N THR A 72 26.02 -10.90 3.43
CA THR A 72 26.81 -10.91 4.67
C THR A 72 27.77 -9.72 4.71
N ARG A 73 28.35 -9.43 5.88
CA ARG A 73 29.38 -8.40 6.07
C ARG A 73 30.58 -8.50 5.13
N TYR A 74 30.82 -9.68 4.55
CA TYR A 74 31.89 -9.95 3.59
C TYR A 74 31.46 -9.80 2.12
N GLY A 75 30.26 -9.26 1.84
CA GLY A 75 29.76 -9.02 0.48
C GLY A 75 29.37 -10.29 -0.29
N GLN A 76 29.49 -11.47 0.33
CA GLN A 76 29.12 -12.73 -0.32
C GLN A 76 27.62 -12.96 -0.22
N PHE A 77 26.99 -13.10 -1.38
CA PHE A 77 25.65 -13.65 -1.56
C PHE A 77 25.69 -15.12 -1.12
N LYS A 78 25.01 -15.47 -0.03
CA LYS A 78 24.83 -16.88 0.35
C LYS A 78 23.43 -17.33 -0.07
N ALA A 79 23.36 -18.26 -1.00
CA ALA A 79 22.12 -18.93 -1.43
C ALA A 79 21.60 -19.95 -0.40
N VAL A 80 22.39 -20.24 0.64
CA VAL A 80 22.08 -21.25 1.66
C VAL A 80 21.69 -20.55 2.97
N PRO A 81 20.73 -21.09 3.76
CA PRO A 81 20.40 -20.54 5.08
C PRO A 81 21.66 -20.42 5.97
N HIS A 82 22.06 -19.19 6.25
CA HIS A 82 23.09 -18.84 7.23
C HIS A 82 22.43 -18.34 8.53
N PRO A 83 23.04 -18.47 9.71
CA PRO A 83 22.54 -17.79 10.91
C PRO A 83 22.40 -16.28 10.68
N VAL A 84 21.35 -15.65 11.20
CA VAL A 84 21.22 -14.19 11.07
C VAL A 84 22.19 -13.54 12.06
N SER A 85 22.97 -12.57 11.58
CA SER A 85 23.88 -11.81 12.45
C SER A 85 23.34 -10.42 12.72
N SER A 86 23.53 -9.93 13.95
CA SER A 86 23.07 -8.59 14.34
C SER A 86 23.73 -7.44 13.57
N ASP A 87 24.89 -7.69 12.95
CA ASP A 87 25.65 -6.74 12.13
C ASP A 87 25.41 -6.90 10.61
N GLU A 88 24.54 -7.81 10.21
CA GLU A 88 24.14 -8.00 8.82
C GLU A 88 23.19 -6.88 8.36
N ARG A 89 23.41 -6.35 7.16
CA ARG A 89 22.51 -5.34 6.56
C ARG A 89 21.31 -6.03 5.92
N ILE A 90 20.13 -5.69 6.40
CA ILE A 90 18.86 -6.23 5.93
C ILE A 90 18.00 -5.09 5.40
N ILE A 91 17.16 -5.40 4.40
CA ILE A 91 16.21 -4.44 3.81
C ILE A 91 15.38 -3.81 4.93
N THR A 92 15.33 -2.47 4.96
CA THR A 92 14.74 -1.71 6.06
C THR A 92 13.27 -2.07 6.29
N ASP A 93 12.47 -2.33 5.24
CA ASP A 93 11.07 -2.75 5.43
C ASP A 93 10.93 -4.08 6.17
N ILE A 94 11.85 -5.03 5.95
CA ILE A 94 11.81 -6.34 6.65
C ILE A 94 12.25 -6.17 8.11
N ILE A 95 13.35 -5.46 8.35
CA ILE A 95 13.84 -5.23 9.72
C ILE A 95 12.86 -4.37 10.53
N CYS A 96 12.36 -3.26 9.98
CA CYS A 96 11.48 -2.34 10.70
C CYS A 96 10.09 -2.92 10.94
N SER A 97 9.56 -3.75 10.03
CA SER A 97 8.31 -4.47 10.30
C SER A 97 8.49 -5.52 11.40
N THR A 98 9.65 -6.19 11.46
CA THR A 98 10.01 -7.09 12.57
C THR A 98 10.17 -6.33 13.89
N GLY A 99 10.89 -5.22 13.89
CA GLY A 99 11.13 -4.36 15.05
C GLY A 99 9.89 -3.62 15.55
N PHE A 100 8.81 -3.55 14.75
CA PHE A 100 7.54 -2.94 15.16
C PHE A 100 6.99 -3.56 16.45
N ASN A 101 7.17 -4.87 16.65
CA ASN A 101 6.73 -5.58 17.85
C ASN A 101 7.62 -5.32 19.09
N CYS A 102 8.70 -4.56 18.94
CA CYS A 102 9.67 -4.25 19.99
C CYS A 102 9.71 -2.75 20.31
N ARG A 103 8.77 -1.97 19.75
CA ARG A 103 8.68 -0.54 20.00
C ARG A 103 8.09 -0.28 21.39
N ASP A 104 8.52 0.84 21.94
CA ASP A 104 7.94 1.46 23.13
C ASP A 104 7.50 2.86 22.73
N ASP A 105 6.20 3.18 22.87
CA ASP A 105 5.65 4.45 22.40
C ASP A 105 6.16 5.66 23.23
N GLU A 106 6.76 5.44 24.41
CA GLU A 106 7.37 6.49 25.22
C GLU A 106 8.85 6.72 24.86
N ASP A 107 9.61 5.64 24.64
CA ASP A 107 11.06 5.70 24.44
C ASP A 107 11.50 5.73 22.96
N THR A 108 10.69 5.18 22.05
CA THR A 108 11.06 5.08 20.64
C THR A 108 10.89 6.43 19.94
N PRO A 109 11.92 6.97 19.28
CA PRO A 109 11.80 8.22 18.53
C PRO A 109 10.73 8.14 17.44
N GLU A 110 9.95 9.21 17.29
CA GLU A 110 8.81 9.28 16.37
C GLU A 110 9.17 8.88 14.92
N ALA A 111 10.34 9.33 14.44
CA ALA A 111 10.82 8.97 13.09
C ALA A 111 10.97 7.45 12.89
N ILE A 112 11.32 6.72 13.94
CA ILE A 112 11.48 5.25 13.92
C ILE A 112 10.12 4.57 14.05
N LEU A 113 9.23 5.06 14.94
CA LEU A 113 7.85 4.59 15.03
C LEU A 113 7.13 4.64 13.67
N GLU A 114 7.17 5.81 13.03
CA GLU A 114 6.55 6.00 11.71
C GLU A 114 7.20 5.15 10.63
N ARG A 115 8.53 4.96 10.69
CA ARG A 115 9.23 4.08 9.76
C ARG A 115 8.79 2.62 9.89
N CYS A 116 8.62 2.14 11.12
CA CYS A 116 8.14 0.79 11.40
C CYS A 116 6.67 0.60 10.97
N LYS A 117 5.79 1.58 11.23
CA LYS A 117 4.40 1.56 10.72
C LYS A 117 4.35 1.51 9.19
N THR A 118 5.16 2.35 8.54
CA THR A 118 5.28 2.38 7.07
C THR A 118 5.80 1.05 6.54
N ALA A 119 6.79 0.46 7.18
CA ALA A 119 7.32 -0.86 6.81
C ALA A 119 6.24 -1.94 6.86
N VAL A 120 5.46 -2.03 7.94
CA VAL A 120 4.33 -2.98 8.04
C VAL A 120 3.33 -2.75 6.92
N SER A 121 3.03 -1.49 6.60
CA SER A 121 2.10 -1.12 5.52
C SER A 121 2.62 -1.57 4.14
N ASN A 122 3.89 -1.31 3.84
CA ASN A 122 4.53 -1.74 2.59
C ASN A 122 4.51 -3.27 2.45
N ILE A 123 4.85 -3.99 3.53
CA ILE A 123 4.81 -5.44 3.57
C ILE A 123 3.39 -5.96 3.30
N ALA A 124 2.37 -5.35 3.90
CA ALA A 124 0.97 -5.75 3.77
C ALA A 124 0.37 -5.50 2.37
N ILE A 125 0.73 -4.36 1.75
CA ILE A 125 0.20 -3.96 0.45
C ILE A 125 0.81 -4.78 -0.69
N ASN A 126 2.10 -5.10 -0.61
CA ASN A 126 2.80 -5.82 -1.67
C ASN A 126 2.56 -7.34 -1.59
N ASN A 127 1.96 -7.92 -2.64
CA ASN A 127 1.65 -9.35 -2.71
C ASN A 127 2.87 -10.26 -2.54
N LYS A 128 4.07 -9.82 -2.95
CA LYS A 128 5.31 -10.62 -2.83
C LYS A 128 5.82 -10.72 -1.39
N THR A 129 5.56 -9.70 -0.58
CA THR A 129 6.05 -9.62 0.80
C THR A 129 4.96 -9.84 1.83
N ARG A 130 3.67 -9.83 1.45
CA ARG A 130 2.55 -10.08 2.36
C ARG A 130 2.66 -11.39 3.12
N ALA A 131 3.22 -12.43 2.50
CA ALA A 131 3.46 -13.73 3.11
C ALA A 131 4.45 -13.68 4.30
N LEU A 132 5.18 -12.58 4.49
CA LEU A 132 6.06 -12.37 5.65
C LEU A 132 5.28 -12.05 6.93
N LEU A 133 4.07 -11.49 6.86
CA LEU A 133 3.32 -11.01 8.03
C LEU A 133 3.09 -12.09 9.11
N PRO A 134 2.69 -13.34 8.77
CA PRO A 134 2.51 -14.38 9.79
C PRO A 134 3.79 -14.75 10.53
N PHE A 135 4.95 -14.63 9.87
CA PHE A 135 6.25 -14.89 10.49
C PHE A 135 6.69 -13.73 11.39
N ILE A 136 6.36 -12.48 11.01
CA ILE A 136 6.59 -11.31 11.85
C ILE A 136 5.73 -11.40 13.13
N GLY A 137 4.46 -11.78 12.98
CA GLY A 137 3.51 -12.00 14.08
C GLY A 137 3.17 -10.73 14.88
N GLY A 138 2.48 -10.93 16.00
CA GLY A 138 2.17 -9.87 16.97
C GLY A 138 1.34 -8.71 16.40
N GLU A 139 1.57 -7.51 16.94
CA GLU A 139 0.85 -6.30 16.53
C GLU A 139 1.11 -5.91 15.08
N ALA A 140 2.31 -6.20 14.56
CA ALA A 140 2.65 -5.97 13.16
C ALA A 140 1.75 -6.78 12.22
N GLU A 141 1.50 -8.06 12.54
CA GLU A 141 0.61 -8.91 11.77
C GLU A 141 -0.84 -8.40 11.83
N GLU A 142 -1.31 -8.01 13.02
CA GLU A 142 -2.65 -7.45 13.20
C GLU A 142 -2.87 -6.16 12.40
N LEU A 143 -1.90 -5.24 12.46
CA LEU A 143 -1.93 -4.02 11.67
C LEU A 143 -1.94 -4.33 10.17
N GLY A 144 -1.06 -5.25 9.73
CA GLY A 144 -1.02 -5.70 8.34
C GLY A 144 -2.35 -6.29 7.87
N ARG A 145 -3.00 -7.12 8.69
CA ARG A 145 -4.34 -7.69 8.40
C ARG A 145 -5.40 -6.61 8.25
N LYS A 146 -5.42 -5.60 9.13
CA LYS A 146 -6.34 -4.44 9.04
C LYS A 146 -6.13 -3.63 7.75
N ILE A 147 -4.88 -3.41 7.36
CA ILE A 147 -4.57 -2.72 6.10
C ILE A 147 -5.06 -3.52 4.89
N ILE A 148 -4.84 -4.83 4.90
CA ILE A 148 -5.31 -5.73 3.82
C ILE A 148 -6.84 -5.71 3.73
N SER A 149 -7.55 -5.80 4.85
CA SER A 149 -9.02 -5.77 4.84
C SER A 149 -9.56 -4.43 4.34
N ASN A 150 -8.97 -3.32 4.76
CA ASN A 150 -9.41 -1.98 4.36
C ASN A 150 -9.14 -1.73 2.87
N ASN A 151 -7.97 -2.13 2.36
CA ASN A 151 -7.66 -2.02 0.94
C ASN A 151 -8.53 -2.94 0.08
N ARG A 152 -8.87 -4.15 0.54
CA ARG A 152 -9.83 -5.02 -0.17
C ARG A 152 -11.21 -4.35 -0.37
N GLY A 153 -11.66 -3.54 0.60
CA GLY A 153 -12.89 -2.77 0.46
C GLY A 153 -12.82 -1.70 -0.63
N ILE A 154 -11.67 -1.02 -0.76
CA ILE A 154 -11.43 -0.01 -1.80
C ILE A 154 -11.33 -0.66 -3.18
N TYR A 155 -10.53 -1.73 -3.34
CA TYR A 155 -10.40 -2.42 -4.62
C TYR A 155 -11.74 -3.00 -5.11
N LYS A 156 -12.55 -3.58 -4.21
CA LYS A 156 -13.90 -4.03 -4.56
C LYS A 156 -14.79 -2.90 -5.03
N LYS A 157 -14.72 -1.74 -4.37
CA LYS A 157 -15.50 -0.56 -4.73
C LYS A 157 -15.07 0.00 -6.09
N ASP A 158 -13.78 0.04 -6.38
CA ASP A 158 -13.27 0.50 -7.67
C ASP A 158 -13.62 -0.47 -8.81
N GLU A 159 -13.50 -1.78 -8.57
CA GLU A 159 -13.90 -2.82 -9.52
C GLU A 159 -15.42 -2.81 -9.77
N GLU A 160 -16.23 -2.61 -8.73
CA GLU A 160 -17.68 -2.46 -8.85
C GLU A 160 -18.04 -1.21 -9.66
N ILE A 161 -17.36 -0.08 -9.45
CA ILE A 161 -17.54 1.14 -10.26
C ILE A 161 -17.18 0.87 -11.72
N VAL A 162 -16.09 0.16 -12.01
CA VAL A 162 -15.70 -0.20 -13.39
C VAL A 162 -16.76 -1.09 -14.02
N ASN A 163 -17.20 -2.14 -13.33
CA ASN A 163 -18.22 -3.07 -13.82
C ASN A 163 -19.58 -2.39 -14.04
N LEU A 164 -19.96 -1.47 -13.15
CA LEU A 164 -21.19 -0.68 -13.29
C LEU A 164 -21.11 0.25 -14.50
N ASN A 165 -19.96 0.90 -14.73
CA ASN A 165 -19.75 1.73 -15.91
C ASN A 165 -19.76 0.91 -17.20
N LYS A 166 -19.20 -0.31 -17.21
CA LYS A 166 -19.29 -1.25 -18.34
C LYS A 166 -20.74 -1.62 -18.65
N LEU A 167 -21.49 -2.02 -17.62
CA LEU A 167 -22.92 -2.34 -17.76
C LEU A 167 -23.74 -1.15 -18.29
N LEU A 168 -23.48 0.05 -17.75
CA LEU A 168 -24.13 1.27 -18.20
C LEU A 168 -23.78 1.59 -19.66
N GLY A 169 -22.51 1.45 -20.04
CA GLY A 169 -22.05 1.64 -21.41
C GLY A 169 -22.75 0.70 -22.39
N ILE A 170 -22.79 -0.60 -22.07
CA ILE A 170 -23.48 -1.63 -22.88
C ILE A 170 -24.97 -1.28 -23.02
N ALA A 171 -25.63 -0.89 -21.92
CA ALA A 171 -27.04 -0.53 -21.97
C ALA A 171 -27.30 0.70 -22.87
N ILE A 172 -26.45 1.72 -22.79
CA ILE A 172 -26.55 2.92 -23.64
C ILE A 172 -26.33 2.56 -25.11
N ASP A 173 -25.32 1.75 -25.41
CA ASP A 173 -25.02 1.31 -26.78
C ASP A 173 -26.17 0.51 -27.40
N LEU A 174 -26.71 -0.46 -26.68
CA LEU A 174 -27.87 -1.25 -27.12
C LEU A 174 -29.11 -0.37 -27.36
N LEU A 175 -29.39 0.57 -26.46
CA LEU A 175 -30.51 1.50 -26.62
C LEU A 175 -30.32 2.43 -27.82
N ALA A 176 -29.10 2.93 -28.03
CA ALA A 176 -28.78 3.76 -29.18
C ALA A 176 -28.97 2.99 -30.49
N GLN A 177 -28.49 1.74 -30.57
CA GLN A 177 -28.68 0.85 -31.71
C GLN A 177 -30.16 0.61 -32.00
N GLU A 178 -30.96 0.31 -30.96
CA GLU A 178 -32.39 0.08 -31.11
C GLU A 178 -33.13 1.33 -31.61
N LYS A 179 -32.82 2.50 -31.06
CA LYS A 179 -33.38 3.77 -31.52
C LYS A 179 -32.92 4.15 -32.93
N ASN A 180 -31.70 3.78 -33.31
CA ASN A 180 -31.15 4.05 -34.63
C ASN A 180 -31.90 3.31 -35.74
N LYS A 181 -32.51 2.15 -35.47
CA LYS A 181 -33.38 1.45 -36.44
C LYS A 181 -34.53 2.32 -36.93
N ASN A 182 -35.07 3.16 -36.05
CA ASN A 182 -36.20 4.05 -36.35
C ASN A 182 -35.75 5.46 -36.82
N ASN A 183 -34.53 5.87 -36.48
CA ASN A 183 -33.95 7.15 -36.92
C ASN A 183 -32.42 7.01 -37.13
N PRO A 184 -31.98 6.59 -38.34
CA PRO A 184 -30.64 6.06 -38.61
C PRO A 184 -29.45 7.02 -38.42
N SER A 185 -29.69 8.30 -38.17
CA SER A 185 -28.64 9.33 -38.15
C SER A 185 -28.63 10.17 -36.89
N LYS A 186 -29.59 9.97 -35.98
CA LYS A 186 -29.67 10.74 -34.73
C LYS A 186 -28.82 10.11 -33.63
N TRP A 187 -28.90 8.79 -33.47
CA TRP A 187 -28.39 8.10 -32.28
C TRP A 187 -26.97 7.59 -32.44
N ILE A 188 -26.57 7.24 -33.67
CA ILE A 188 -25.25 6.75 -34.02
C ILE A 188 -24.63 7.69 -35.07
N LYS A 189 -23.38 8.08 -34.84
CA LYS A 189 -22.58 8.91 -35.74
C LYS A 189 -22.01 8.08 -36.89
N LYS A 190 -21.45 8.75 -37.91
CA LYS A 190 -20.88 8.09 -39.10
C LYS A 190 -19.70 7.16 -38.80
N ASP A 191 -19.01 7.38 -37.69
CA ASP A 191 -17.91 6.55 -37.17
C ASP A 191 -18.40 5.40 -36.28
N SER A 192 -19.70 5.07 -36.32
CA SER A 192 -20.36 4.08 -35.46
C SER A 192 -20.34 4.42 -33.97
N ALA A 193 -19.96 5.64 -33.58
CA ALA A 193 -19.98 6.06 -32.18
C ALA A 193 -21.38 6.54 -31.75
N VAL A 194 -21.78 6.21 -30.53
CA VAL A 194 -23.03 6.71 -29.94
C VAL A 194 -22.99 8.23 -29.77
N CYS A 195 -24.06 8.92 -30.15
CA CYS A 195 -24.20 10.35 -29.93
C CYS A 195 -24.63 10.66 -28.49
N VAL A 196 -23.65 10.95 -27.63
CA VAL A 196 -23.85 11.24 -26.19
C VAL A 196 -24.87 12.36 -25.93
N GLU A 197 -24.95 13.38 -26.78
CA GLU A 197 -25.86 14.52 -26.57
C GLU A 197 -27.33 14.10 -26.67
N HIS A 198 -27.69 13.30 -27.67
CA HIS A 198 -29.07 12.85 -27.82
C HIS A 198 -29.49 11.87 -26.72
N ILE A 199 -28.55 11.08 -26.19
CA ILE A 199 -28.80 10.22 -25.02
C ILE A 199 -29.01 11.09 -23.77
N LYS A 200 -28.17 12.11 -23.56
CA LYS A 200 -28.31 13.05 -22.46
C LYS A 200 -29.66 13.78 -22.52
N GLU A 201 -30.04 14.30 -23.69
CA GLU A 201 -31.36 14.94 -23.90
C GLU A 201 -32.51 14.01 -23.52
N ALA A 202 -32.47 12.75 -23.97
CA ALA A 202 -33.52 11.78 -23.63
C ALA A 202 -33.59 11.48 -22.12
N ILE A 203 -32.44 11.45 -21.43
CA ILE A 203 -32.39 11.29 -19.97
C ILE A 203 -32.92 12.55 -19.27
N ASP A 204 -32.51 13.74 -19.70
CA ASP A 204 -32.97 15.02 -19.14
C ASP A 204 -34.50 15.15 -19.29
N GLU A 205 -35.06 14.83 -20.47
CA GLU A 205 -36.51 14.77 -20.71
C GLU A 205 -37.21 13.78 -19.79
N TYR A 206 -36.63 12.59 -19.59
CA TYR A 206 -37.18 11.57 -18.71
C TYR A 206 -37.17 12.00 -17.23
N ILE A 207 -36.09 12.65 -16.78
CA ILE A 207 -35.96 13.18 -15.41
C ILE A 207 -37.07 14.21 -15.15
N VAL A 208 -37.24 15.17 -16.06
CA VAL A 208 -38.26 16.22 -15.94
C VAL A 208 -39.66 15.62 -15.97
N LYS A 209 -39.92 14.68 -16.88
CA LYS A 209 -41.24 14.05 -17.03
C LYS A 209 -41.66 13.23 -15.81
N ASN A 210 -40.71 12.63 -15.09
CA ASN A 210 -40.98 11.72 -13.97
C ASN A 210 -40.65 12.33 -12.60
N ASP A 211 -40.37 13.64 -12.53
CA ASP A 211 -40.03 14.37 -11.30
C ASP A 211 -38.89 13.71 -10.49
N ILE A 212 -37.85 13.27 -11.19
CA ILE A 212 -36.68 12.63 -10.56
C ILE A 212 -35.72 13.72 -10.07
N SER A 213 -35.19 13.57 -8.84
CA SER A 213 -34.17 14.49 -8.32
C SER A 213 -32.95 14.55 -9.24
N SER A 214 -32.53 15.78 -9.58
CA SER A 214 -31.35 16.05 -10.41
C SER A 214 -30.04 16.09 -9.59
N ASP A 215 -30.11 15.85 -8.28
CA ASP A 215 -28.92 15.81 -7.43
C ASP A 215 -27.99 14.67 -7.83
N GLY A 216 -26.72 15.00 -8.07
CA GLY A 216 -25.73 14.07 -8.60
C GLY A 216 -25.80 13.83 -10.12
N LEU A 217 -26.75 14.45 -10.83
CA LEU A 217 -26.97 14.33 -12.28
C LEU A 217 -26.78 15.65 -13.06
N ARG A 218 -26.29 16.72 -12.41
CA ARG A 218 -26.10 18.04 -13.05
C ARG A 218 -25.30 17.96 -14.35
N ALA A 219 -25.63 18.80 -15.33
CA ALA A 219 -25.31 18.68 -16.76
C ALA A 219 -23.83 18.39 -17.13
N SER A 220 -22.85 18.90 -16.39
CA SER A 220 -21.43 18.61 -16.61
C SER A 220 -21.00 17.22 -16.12
N SER A 221 -21.70 16.68 -15.12
CA SER A 221 -21.47 15.33 -14.57
C SER A 221 -22.11 14.23 -15.42
N LEU A 222 -23.30 14.47 -15.99
CA LEU A 222 -24.02 13.44 -16.74
C LEU A 222 -23.35 13.13 -18.08
N ARG A 223 -23.02 14.15 -18.88
CA ARG A 223 -22.29 13.95 -20.15
C ARG A 223 -20.97 13.20 -19.95
N ALA A 224 -20.21 13.60 -18.93
CA ALA A 224 -18.94 12.95 -18.60
C ALA A 224 -19.14 11.49 -18.19
N LYS A 225 -20.15 11.19 -17.35
CA LYS A 225 -20.50 9.82 -16.94
C LYS A 225 -20.91 8.95 -18.13
N LEU A 226 -21.75 9.46 -19.02
CA LEU A 226 -22.17 8.75 -20.24
C LEU A 226 -20.96 8.46 -21.15
N SER A 227 -20.12 9.47 -21.38
CA SER A 227 -18.91 9.29 -22.19
C SER A 227 -17.91 8.32 -21.54
N PHE A 228 -17.80 8.32 -20.22
CA PHE A 228 -16.93 7.41 -19.49
C PHE A 228 -17.44 5.97 -19.57
N ALA A 229 -18.74 5.76 -19.34
CA ALA A 229 -19.38 4.45 -19.44
C ALA A 229 -19.23 3.82 -20.83
N LEU A 230 -19.41 4.60 -21.90
CA LEU A 230 -19.22 4.12 -23.28
C LEU A 230 -17.77 3.74 -23.59
N LYS A 231 -16.79 4.47 -23.04
CA LYS A 231 -15.36 4.12 -23.17
C LYS A 231 -15.02 2.84 -22.41
N ALA A 232 -15.59 2.70 -21.21
CA ALA A 232 -15.34 1.56 -20.32
C ALA A 232 -15.67 0.20 -20.95
N ILE A 233 -16.52 0.14 -22.00
CA ILE A 233 -16.81 -1.09 -22.74
C ILE A 233 -15.54 -1.72 -23.34
N TYR A 234 -14.57 -0.88 -23.73
CA TYR A 234 -13.38 -1.28 -24.49
C TYR A 234 -12.09 -1.25 -23.66
N ASP A 235 -12.17 -0.86 -22.39
CA ASP A 235 -11.08 -0.88 -21.39
C ASP A 235 -11.13 -2.17 -20.55
#